data_AF-A0A947FYC0-F1
#
_entry.id   AF-A0A947FYC0-F1
#
_cell.length_a   1.000
_cell.length_b   1.000
_cell.length_c   1.000
_cell.angle_alpha   90.00
_cell.angle_beta   90.00
_cell.angle_gamma   90.00
#
_symmetry.space_group_name_H-M   'P 1'
#
loop_
_entity.id
_entity.type
_entity.pdbx_description
1 polymer ?
#
loop_
_entity_poly.entity_id
_entity_poly.type
_entity_poly.pdbx_seq_one_letter_code
_entity_poly.pdbx_strand_id
1 'polypeptide(L)'
;MAVRYDPVLIAGIVDEIRLRCRGQRVLGLSLRRERREVWIPLEKSTGEQDVIGILLHPAAGFVVTADAIPDGAEETDRRIDFRRLYLADVWAPVDERLIVFDLAGGLRDVRADLPPVFRLYVELHTNQWNAVLARGADDRIEAVLWQRSAGGRSLRTGAVYERPEGARAWADSAPDGDEWKTLLVAVPPADRRAVLLRSAAWTSTLNVDWILGAAATDDSDDELARAYDRYAGIRVPTGQAWLLPVAGAQQPYPTAIHPGARRCASLLEGMRIAAAGSALLPPPAEPGVR
;
A
#
# COMPACT_ATOMS: atom_id res chain seq x y z
N MET A 1 0.39 -16.89 -4.90
CA MET A 1 0.38 -16.33 -3.51
C MET A 1 0.22 -14.83 -3.64
N ALA A 2 -0.63 -14.20 -2.82
CA ALA A 2 -0.79 -12.74 -2.85
C ALA A 2 0.50 -12.00 -2.50
N VAL A 3 0.61 -10.78 -3.01
CA VAL A 3 1.58 -9.79 -2.53
C VAL A 3 1.34 -9.52 -1.05
N ARG A 4 2.41 -9.54 -0.27
CA ARG A 4 2.40 -9.09 1.12
C ARG A 4 2.67 -7.59 1.12
N TYR A 5 1.65 -6.81 1.49
CA TYR A 5 1.78 -5.37 1.64
C TYR A 5 2.31 -5.04 3.04
N ASP A 6 3.46 -4.37 3.07
CA ASP A 6 3.99 -3.71 4.26
C ASP A 6 4.22 -2.23 3.97
N PRO A 7 4.47 -1.39 5.00
CA PRO A 7 4.59 0.05 4.82
C PRO A 7 5.71 0.48 3.87
N VAL A 8 6.80 -0.29 3.81
CA VAL A 8 7.93 -0.02 2.91
C VAL A 8 7.51 -0.18 1.46
N LEU A 9 6.84 -1.29 1.12
CA LEU A 9 6.29 -1.50 -0.22
C LEU A 9 5.22 -0.45 -0.57
N ILE A 10 4.35 -0.11 0.38
CA ILE A 10 3.29 0.89 0.20
C ILE A 10 3.89 2.25 -0.15
N ALA A 11 4.88 2.72 0.61
CA ALA A 11 5.58 3.97 0.33
C ALA A 11 6.18 3.98 -1.09
N GLY A 12 6.84 2.89 -1.50
CA GLY A 12 7.40 2.78 -2.84
C GLY A 12 6.34 2.81 -3.96
N ILE A 13 5.22 2.10 -3.80
CA ILE A 13 4.11 2.11 -4.78
C ILE A 13 3.52 3.51 -4.89
N VAL A 14 3.29 4.15 -3.75
CA VAL A 14 2.77 5.52 -3.67
C VAL A 14 3.68 6.50 -4.40
N ASP A 15 4.99 6.41 -4.16
CA ASP A 15 5.98 7.26 -4.82
C ASP A 15 5.94 7.09 -6.35
N GLU A 16 5.88 5.85 -6.82
CA GLU A 16 5.82 5.56 -8.26
C GLU A 16 4.52 6.07 -8.89
N ILE A 17 3.37 5.81 -8.27
CA ILE A 17 2.08 6.31 -8.76
C ILE A 17 2.06 7.83 -8.76
N ARG A 18 2.52 8.46 -7.68
CA ARG A 18 2.61 9.91 -7.57
C ARG A 18 3.47 10.50 -8.68
N LEU A 19 4.67 9.94 -8.92
CA LEU A 19 5.57 10.40 -9.97
C LEU A 19 4.95 10.27 -11.37
N ARG A 20 4.25 9.16 -11.63
CA ARG A 20 3.68 8.85 -12.95
C ARG A 20 2.36 9.58 -13.23
N CYS A 21 1.50 9.69 -12.23
CA CYS A 21 0.08 9.99 -12.41
C CYS A 21 -0.36 11.34 -11.82
N ARG A 22 0.46 11.99 -10.98
CA ARG A 22 0.09 13.30 -10.42
C ARG A 22 -0.20 14.32 -11.51
N GLY A 23 -1.27 15.08 -11.32
CA GLY A 23 -1.76 16.09 -12.27
C GLY A 23 -2.58 15.53 -13.43
N GLN A 24 -2.65 14.20 -13.62
CA GLN A 24 -3.52 13.59 -14.61
C GLN A 24 -5.00 13.76 -14.24
N ARG A 25 -5.87 13.82 -15.25
CA ARG A 25 -7.30 13.96 -15.04
C ARG A 25 -7.89 12.62 -14.62
N VAL A 26 -8.68 12.61 -13.55
CA VAL A 26 -9.38 11.42 -13.09
C VAL A 26 -10.77 11.46 -13.69
N LEU A 27 -11.08 10.49 -14.55
CA LEU A 27 -12.35 10.44 -15.28
C LEU A 27 -13.50 9.94 -14.40
N GLY A 28 -13.17 9.13 -13.40
CA GLY A 28 -14.14 8.53 -12.50
C GLY A 28 -13.51 7.52 -11.56
N LEU A 29 -14.36 6.71 -10.96
CA LEU A 29 -14.04 5.56 -10.12
C LEU A 29 -15.01 4.43 -10.44
N SER A 30 -14.49 3.22 -10.59
CA SER A 30 -15.31 2.00 -10.66
C SER A 30 -14.99 1.12 -9.46
N LEU A 31 -16.00 0.85 -8.63
CA LEU A 31 -15.92 -0.06 -7.50
C LEU A 31 -16.66 -1.35 -7.87
N ARG A 32 -15.90 -2.45 -8.06
CA ARG A 32 -16.44 -3.76 -8.41
C ARG A 32 -16.48 -4.66 -7.20
N ARG A 33 -17.64 -4.70 -6.55
CA ARG A 33 -17.79 -5.30 -5.22
C ARG A 33 -17.48 -6.79 -5.20
N GLU A 34 -18.12 -7.57 -6.07
CA GLU A 34 -17.99 -9.03 -6.09
C GLU A 34 -16.57 -9.46 -6.45
N ARG A 35 -15.94 -8.74 -7.37
CA ARG A 35 -14.56 -9.00 -7.80
C ARG A 35 -13.51 -8.41 -6.84
N ARG A 36 -13.95 -7.59 -5.88
CA ARG A 36 -13.09 -6.79 -4.97
C ARG A 36 -12.07 -5.95 -5.73
N GLU A 37 -12.50 -5.22 -6.73
CA GLU A 37 -11.59 -4.40 -7.55
C GLU A 37 -11.98 -2.92 -7.47
N VAL A 38 -10.97 -2.07 -7.56
CA VAL A 38 -11.14 -0.63 -7.80
C VAL A 38 -10.38 -0.24 -9.05
N TRP A 39 -11.04 0.50 -9.93
CA TRP A 39 -10.42 1.01 -11.15
C TRP A 39 -10.55 2.52 -11.21
N ILE A 40 -9.42 3.18 -11.46
CA ILE A 40 -9.28 4.63 -11.53
C ILE A 40 -8.85 4.98 -12.96
N PRO A 41 -9.80 5.27 -13.87
CA PRO A 41 -9.48 5.74 -15.21
C PRO A 41 -8.90 7.15 -15.16
N LEU A 42 -7.74 7.30 -15.78
CA LEU A 42 -6.97 8.53 -15.90
C LEU A 42 -6.86 8.95 -17.36
N GLU A 43 -6.74 10.25 -17.59
CA GLU A 43 -6.46 10.84 -18.89
C GLU A 43 -5.15 11.64 -18.80
N LYS A 44 -4.19 11.24 -19.63
CA LYS A 44 -2.89 11.91 -19.79
C LYS A 44 -3.09 13.22 -20.55
N SER A 45 -2.12 14.11 -20.50
CA SER A 45 -2.17 15.36 -21.26
C SER A 45 -2.13 15.20 -22.77
N THR A 46 -1.69 14.04 -23.26
CA THR A 46 -1.72 13.68 -24.68
C THR A 46 -3.11 13.22 -25.14
N GLY A 47 -4.08 13.07 -24.23
CA GLY A 47 -5.41 12.53 -24.50
C GLY A 47 -5.49 10.99 -24.44
N GLU A 48 -4.34 10.32 -24.27
CA GLU A 48 -4.32 8.88 -24.00
C GLU A 48 -4.93 8.55 -22.65
N GLN A 49 -5.59 7.40 -22.56
CA GLN A 49 -6.10 6.86 -21.31
C GLN A 49 -5.07 5.94 -20.65
N ASP A 50 -5.05 5.97 -19.32
CA ASP A 50 -4.32 5.05 -18.46
C ASP A 50 -5.29 4.65 -17.34
N VAL A 51 -5.12 3.47 -16.75
CA VAL A 51 -6.02 2.99 -15.69
C VAL A 51 -5.19 2.40 -14.58
N ILE A 52 -5.39 2.89 -13.36
CA ILE A 52 -4.88 2.22 -12.16
C ILE A 52 -5.94 1.25 -11.68
N GLY A 53 -5.59 -0.04 -11.66
CA GLY A 53 -6.37 -1.11 -11.06
C GLY A 53 -5.83 -1.51 -9.70
N ILE A 54 -6.70 -1.65 -8.72
CA ILE A 54 -6.37 -2.11 -7.37
C ILE A 54 -7.24 -3.33 -7.08
N LEU A 55 -6.63 -4.50 -7.17
CA LEU A 55 -7.27 -5.77 -6.87
C LEU A 55 -7.14 -6.04 -5.38
N LEU A 56 -8.27 -6.06 -4.68
CA LEU A 56 -8.35 -6.08 -3.21
C LEU A 56 -8.75 -7.44 -2.64
N HIS A 57 -8.46 -8.52 -3.36
CA HIS A 57 -8.63 -9.88 -2.85
C HIS A 57 -7.41 -10.30 -2.02
N PRO A 58 -7.56 -10.67 -0.72
CA PRO A 58 -6.40 -10.99 0.13
C PRO A 58 -5.49 -12.12 -0.37
N ALA A 59 -5.99 -13.00 -1.23
CA ALA A 59 -5.23 -14.10 -1.84
C ALA A 59 -4.70 -13.81 -3.27
N ALA A 60 -5.14 -12.72 -3.90
CA ALA A 60 -4.85 -12.42 -5.32
C ALA A 60 -4.84 -10.91 -5.59
N GLY A 61 -4.38 -10.11 -4.63
CA GLY A 61 -4.47 -8.67 -4.72
C GLY A 61 -3.16 -8.02 -5.15
N PHE A 62 -3.29 -7.05 -6.05
CA PHE A 62 -2.22 -6.40 -6.79
C PHE A 62 -2.61 -4.96 -7.11
N VAL A 63 -1.61 -4.09 -7.27
CA VAL A 63 -1.79 -2.77 -7.90
C VAL A 63 -1.25 -2.87 -9.32
N VAL A 64 -2.09 -2.63 -10.30
CA VAL A 64 -1.78 -2.82 -11.73
C VAL A 64 -2.08 -1.57 -12.53
N THR A 65 -1.46 -1.45 -13.70
CA THR A 65 -1.83 -0.45 -14.71
C THR A 65 -2.33 -1.15 -15.97
N ALA A 66 -3.32 -0.56 -16.63
CA ALA A 66 -3.92 -1.08 -17.86
C ALA A 66 -4.34 0.08 -18.78
N ASP A 67 -4.52 -0.20 -20.07
CA ASP A 67 -4.98 0.81 -21.03
C ASP A 67 -6.49 1.04 -20.96
N ALA A 68 -7.24 0.09 -20.39
CA ALA A 68 -8.68 0.15 -20.23
C ALA A 68 -9.13 -0.61 -18.97
N ILE A 69 -10.31 -0.24 -18.45
CA ILE A 69 -10.98 -1.03 -17.41
C ILE A 69 -11.39 -2.36 -18.03
N PRO A 70 -11.09 -3.52 -17.42
CA PRO A 70 -11.48 -4.81 -17.97
C PRO A 70 -12.99 -4.93 -18.15
N ASP A 71 -13.44 -5.67 -19.17
CA ASP A 71 -14.86 -5.92 -19.40
C ASP A 71 -15.51 -6.77 -18.28
N GLY A 72 -16.84 -6.89 -18.34
CA GLY A 72 -17.66 -7.66 -17.39
C GLY A 72 -18.14 -6.82 -16.21
N ALA A 73 -18.81 -5.70 -16.50
CA ALA A 73 -19.50 -4.92 -15.48
C ALA A 73 -20.71 -5.71 -14.94
N GLU A 74 -20.85 -5.74 -13.63
CA GLU A 74 -21.98 -6.38 -12.94
C GLU A 74 -22.97 -5.34 -12.41
N GLU A 75 -24.21 -5.74 -12.13
CA GLU A 75 -25.26 -4.82 -11.63
C GLU A 75 -24.89 -4.17 -10.29
N THR A 76 -24.08 -4.86 -9.49
CA THR A 76 -23.58 -4.37 -8.19
C THR A 76 -22.40 -3.40 -8.31
N ASP A 77 -21.83 -3.22 -9.51
CA ASP A 77 -20.71 -2.33 -9.72
C ASP A 77 -21.15 -0.88 -9.56
N ARG A 78 -20.41 -0.12 -8.72
CA ARG A 78 -20.67 1.31 -8.54
C ARG A 78 -19.71 2.12 -9.37
N ARG A 79 -20.23 2.79 -10.40
CA ARG A 79 -19.51 3.77 -11.20
C ARG A 79 -19.79 5.19 -10.73
N ILE A 80 -18.74 5.99 -10.59
CA ILE A 80 -18.81 7.39 -10.20
C ILE A 80 -18.03 8.18 -11.25
N ASP A 81 -18.70 9.04 -12.01
CA ASP A 81 -18.04 9.86 -13.02
C ASP A 81 -17.67 11.22 -12.44
N PHE A 82 -16.46 11.70 -12.77
CA PHE A 82 -15.95 12.96 -12.26
C PHE A 82 -15.90 14.03 -13.35
N ARG A 83 -16.62 15.14 -13.13
CA ARG A 83 -16.58 16.32 -14.00
C ARG A 83 -15.47 17.25 -13.51
N ARG A 84 -14.23 17.02 -13.99
CA ARG A 84 -13.01 17.85 -13.77
C ARG A 84 -12.29 17.65 -12.44
N LEU A 85 -12.09 16.39 -12.04
CA LEU A 85 -11.15 16.06 -10.97
C LEU A 85 -9.81 15.62 -11.54
N TYR A 86 -8.77 15.83 -10.74
CA TYR A 86 -7.40 15.49 -11.09
C TYR A 86 -6.71 14.92 -9.88
N LEU A 87 -5.75 14.05 -10.12
CA LEU A 87 -4.97 13.44 -9.07
C LEU A 87 -3.99 14.47 -8.52
N ALA A 88 -4.36 15.10 -7.40
CA ALA A 88 -3.59 16.18 -6.79
C ALA A 88 -2.35 15.63 -6.09
N ASP A 89 -2.52 14.51 -5.37
CA ASP A 89 -1.44 13.77 -4.77
C ASP A 89 -1.80 12.30 -4.53
N VAL A 90 -0.77 11.49 -4.30
CA VAL A 90 -0.90 10.14 -3.75
C VAL A 90 0.09 10.01 -2.62
N TRP A 91 -0.38 9.58 -1.46
CA TRP A 91 0.46 9.47 -0.27
C TRP A 91 0.03 8.27 0.58
N ALA A 92 0.88 7.88 1.52
CA ALA A 92 0.59 6.88 2.53
C ALA A 92 0.88 7.47 3.90
N PRO A 93 0.00 7.26 4.90
CA PRO A 93 0.39 7.52 6.28
C PRO A 93 1.61 6.68 6.65
N VAL A 94 2.45 7.27 7.48
CA VAL A 94 3.70 6.68 7.94
C VAL A 94 3.42 5.35 8.62
N ASP A 95 4.17 4.32 8.27
CA ASP A 95 4.05 2.98 8.84
C ASP A 95 2.70 2.26 8.66
N GLU A 96 1.82 2.78 7.78
CA GLU A 96 0.50 2.20 7.56
C GLU A 96 0.41 1.43 6.24
N ARG A 97 -0.52 0.46 6.21
CA ARG A 97 -0.89 -0.25 4.98
C ARG A 97 -2.09 0.43 4.32
N LEU A 98 -1.94 1.71 4.06
CA LEU A 98 -3.00 2.58 3.55
C LEU A 98 -2.44 3.46 2.43
N ILE A 99 -3.08 3.41 1.26
CA ILE A 99 -2.81 4.34 0.15
C ILE A 99 -3.95 5.36 0.09
N VAL A 100 -3.61 6.63 -0.04
CA VAL A 100 -4.56 7.73 -0.16
C VAL A 100 -4.35 8.46 -1.48
N PHE A 101 -5.40 8.58 -2.27
CA PHE A 101 -5.43 9.40 -3.48
C PHE A 101 -6.23 10.68 -3.20
N ASP A 102 -5.57 11.82 -3.26
CA ASP A 102 -6.22 13.13 -3.13
C ASP A 102 -6.70 13.61 -4.51
N LEU A 103 -8.00 13.83 -4.64
CA LEU A 103 -8.63 14.25 -5.89
C LEU A 103 -9.14 15.69 -5.75
N ALA A 104 -8.51 16.64 -6.45
CA ALA A 104 -8.86 18.05 -6.41
C ALA A 104 -9.52 18.54 -7.71
N GLY A 105 -10.38 19.55 -7.59
CA GLY A 105 -10.94 20.27 -8.74
C GLY A 105 -9.99 21.35 -9.28
N GLY A 106 -10.19 21.79 -10.53
CA GLY A 106 -9.50 22.97 -11.08
C GLY A 106 -8.88 22.75 -12.46
N LEU A 107 -8.03 23.69 -12.93
CA LEU A 107 -7.21 23.62 -14.17
C LEU A 107 -5.77 23.15 -13.87
N ARG A 108 -5.05 22.60 -14.87
CA ARG A 108 -3.82 21.79 -14.71
C ARG A 108 -2.74 22.43 -13.82
N ASP A 109 -2.66 23.75 -13.87
CA ASP A 109 -1.54 24.51 -13.32
C ASP A 109 -1.82 25.17 -11.96
N VAL A 110 -3.00 24.94 -11.35
CA VAL A 110 -3.43 25.60 -10.08
C VAL A 110 -3.55 24.60 -8.90
N ARG A 111 -3.10 23.34 -9.06
CA ARG A 111 -3.64 22.21 -8.25
C ARG A 111 -2.80 21.69 -7.09
N ALA A 112 -1.69 22.31 -6.72
CA ALA A 112 -0.94 21.85 -5.54
C ALA A 112 -1.58 22.32 -4.22
N ASP A 113 -2.26 23.47 -4.22
CA ASP A 113 -2.64 24.16 -2.98
C ASP A 113 -4.15 24.13 -2.69
N LEU A 114 -4.95 23.55 -3.58
CA LEU A 114 -6.39 23.42 -3.37
C LEU A 114 -6.69 22.17 -2.52
N PRO A 115 -7.58 22.27 -1.50
CA PRO A 115 -7.96 21.12 -0.72
C PRO A 115 -8.64 20.06 -1.62
N PRO A 116 -8.42 18.76 -1.36
CA PRO A 116 -9.06 17.71 -2.13
C PRO A 116 -10.57 17.78 -1.96
N VAL A 117 -11.28 17.57 -3.08
CA VAL A 117 -12.74 17.44 -3.10
C VAL A 117 -13.14 16.04 -2.65
N PHE A 118 -12.35 15.04 -3.06
CA PHE A 118 -12.48 13.66 -2.63
C PHE A 118 -11.14 13.07 -2.21
N ARG A 119 -11.20 12.10 -1.31
CA ARG A 119 -10.10 11.21 -0.97
C ARG A 119 -10.52 9.78 -1.20
N LEU A 120 -9.70 9.03 -1.93
CA LEU A 120 -9.86 7.57 -2.04
C LEU A 120 -8.84 6.91 -1.09
N TYR A 121 -9.35 6.27 -0.05
CA TYR A 121 -8.58 5.46 0.88
C TYR A 121 -8.60 4.01 0.42
N VAL A 122 -7.43 3.39 0.37
CA VAL A 122 -7.25 1.98 0.02
C VAL A 122 -6.56 1.29 1.19
N GLU A 123 -7.36 0.60 1.99
CA GLU A 123 -6.91 -0.14 3.17
C GLU A 123 -6.39 -1.52 2.75
N LEU A 124 -5.15 -1.86 3.12
CA LEU A 124 -4.46 -3.12 2.81
C LEU A 124 -4.03 -3.86 4.10
N HIS A 125 -4.80 -3.65 5.18
CA HIS A 125 -4.53 -4.24 6.49
C HIS A 125 -4.96 -5.70 6.55
N THR A 126 -4.03 -6.60 6.90
CA THR A 126 -4.30 -8.02 7.18
C THR A 126 -5.10 -8.72 6.06
N ASN A 127 -6.29 -9.25 6.34
CA ASN A 127 -7.24 -9.84 5.38
C ASN A 127 -8.47 -8.94 5.14
N GLN A 128 -8.38 -7.68 5.56
CA GLN A 128 -9.49 -6.74 5.68
C GLN A 128 -9.39 -5.61 4.64
N TRP A 129 -9.02 -5.95 3.41
CA TRP A 129 -8.73 -4.97 2.37
C TRP A 129 -10.01 -4.29 1.88
N ASN A 130 -9.95 -2.99 1.64
CA ASN A 130 -11.12 -2.19 1.27
C ASN A 130 -10.72 -0.93 0.52
N ALA A 131 -11.70 -0.33 -0.15
CA ALA A 131 -11.55 1.00 -0.73
C ALA A 131 -12.74 1.87 -0.32
N VAL A 132 -12.45 3.11 0.07
CA VAL A 132 -13.42 4.07 0.59
C VAL A 132 -13.20 5.40 -0.12
N LEU A 133 -14.20 5.86 -0.86
CA LEU A 133 -14.23 7.21 -1.40
C LEU A 133 -14.95 8.12 -0.41
N ALA A 134 -14.24 9.11 0.11
CA ALA A 134 -14.78 10.15 0.98
C ALA A 134 -14.79 11.51 0.27
N ARG A 135 -15.71 12.39 0.67
CA ARG A 135 -15.89 13.73 0.12
C ARG A 135 -15.74 14.78 1.22
N GLY A 136 -15.19 15.94 0.83
CA GLY A 136 -15.19 17.13 1.65
C GLY A 136 -14.12 17.11 2.75
N ALA A 137 -14.10 18.17 3.55
CA ALA A 137 -13.10 18.35 4.60
C ALA A 137 -13.31 17.42 5.81
N ASP A 138 -14.53 16.92 6.02
CA ASP A 138 -14.89 16.00 7.10
C ASP A 138 -14.75 14.52 6.69
N ASP A 139 -14.19 14.24 5.51
CA ASP A 139 -14.01 12.89 4.97
C ASP A 139 -15.28 12.01 5.08
N ARG A 140 -16.44 12.58 4.70
CA ARG A 140 -17.69 11.83 4.69
C ARG A 140 -17.71 10.80 3.57
N ILE A 141 -17.97 9.54 3.91
CA ILE A 141 -17.95 8.41 2.98
C ILE A 141 -19.08 8.57 1.95
N GLU A 142 -18.70 8.75 0.69
CA GLU A 142 -19.61 8.78 -0.46
C GLU A 142 -19.85 7.37 -1.00
N ALA A 143 -18.79 6.56 -1.04
CA ALA A 143 -18.82 5.20 -1.53
C ALA A 143 -17.79 4.32 -0.83
N VAL A 144 -18.09 3.03 -0.74
CA VAL A 144 -17.21 2.02 -0.17
C VAL A 144 -17.36 0.74 -0.95
N LEU A 145 -16.25 0.05 -1.22
CA LEU A 145 -16.24 -1.22 -1.93
C LEU A 145 -16.95 -2.31 -1.12
N TRP A 146 -16.62 -2.41 0.17
CA TRP A 146 -17.27 -3.33 1.09
C TRP A 146 -17.71 -2.63 2.38
N GLN A 147 -19.02 -2.60 2.64
CA GLN A 147 -19.55 -2.02 3.88
C GLN A 147 -19.19 -2.90 5.08
N ARG A 148 -18.73 -2.29 6.17
CA ARG A 148 -18.46 -3.00 7.42
C ARG A 148 -18.52 -2.09 8.64
N SER A 149 -18.69 -2.72 9.80
CA SER A 149 -18.51 -2.09 11.10
C SER A 149 -17.58 -2.99 11.92
N ALA A 150 -16.38 -2.54 12.24
CA ALA A 150 -15.37 -3.34 12.93
C ALA A 150 -14.38 -2.43 13.69
N GLY A 151 -13.99 -2.85 14.90
CA GLY A 151 -13.01 -2.12 15.71
C GLY A 151 -13.42 -0.68 16.02
N GLY A 152 -14.72 -0.45 16.32
CA GLY A 152 -15.27 0.88 16.59
C GLY A 152 -15.54 1.74 15.35
N ARG A 153 -14.96 1.41 14.19
CA ARG A 153 -15.10 2.19 12.96
C ARG A 153 -16.26 1.70 12.09
N SER A 154 -16.99 2.64 11.49
CA SER A 154 -18.08 2.35 10.55
C SER A 154 -17.72 2.78 9.12
N LEU A 155 -17.46 1.81 8.26
CA LEU A 155 -17.21 2.03 6.83
C LEU A 155 -18.52 1.87 6.06
N ARG A 156 -19.36 2.90 6.10
CA ARG A 156 -20.66 2.95 5.40
C ARG A 156 -20.89 4.33 4.83
N THR A 157 -21.62 4.41 3.71
CA THR A 157 -22.01 5.68 3.10
C THR A 157 -22.67 6.60 4.13
N GLY A 158 -22.26 7.87 4.15
CA GLY A 158 -22.76 8.90 5.06
C GLY A 158 -22.01 9.03 6.38
N ALA A 159 -21.27 8.00 6.81
CA ALA A 159 -20.39 8.07 7.98
C ALA A 159 -19.14 8.90 7.69
N VAL A 160 -18.48 9.42 8.73
CA VAL A 160 -17.14 10.03 8.61
C VAL A 160 -16.11 8.89 8.54
N TYR A 161 -15.16 9.00 7.61
CA TYR A 161 -14.07 8.04 7.52
C TYR A 161 -13.08 8.26 8.66
N GLU A 162 -12.79 7.18 9.39
CA GLU A 162 -11.78 7.14 10.43
C GLU A 162 -10.65 6.21 10.01
N ARG A 163 -9.43 6.73 10.01
CA ARG A 163 -8.24 5.95 9.69
C ARG A 163 -7.99 4.89 10.77
N PRO A 164 -7.40 3.74 10.42
CA PRO A 164 -6.83 2.85 11.43
C PRO A 164 -5.76 3.61 12.24
N GLU A 165 -5.68 3.33 13.54
CA GLU A 165 -4.62 3.83 14.41
C GLU A 165 -3.44 2.84 14.42
N GLY A 166 -2.23 3.35 14.17
CA GLY A 166 -0.97 2.66 14.42
C GLY A 166 -0.20 3.34 15.55
N ALA A 167 0.48 2.53 16.38
CA ALA A 167 1.18 3.01 17.57
C ALA A 167 2.64 2.52 17.66
N ARG A 168 3.24 2.12 16.54
CA ARG A 168 4.63 1.63 16.54
C ARG A 168 5.61 2.79 16.66
N ALA A 169 6.68 2.57 17.42
CA ALA A 169 7.73 3.56 17.62
C ALA A 169 8.47 3.85 16.32
N TRP A 170 9.03 5.07 16.22
CA TRP A 170 9.91 5.48 15.13
C TRP A 170 9.28 5.46 13.74
N ALA A 171 7.96 5.66 13.70
CA ALA A 171 7.21 5.88 12.48
C ALA A 171 7.83 7.05 11.71
N ASP A 172 7.79 8.26 12.29
CA ASP A 172 8.18 9.49 11.60
C ASP A 172 9.70 9.67 11.47
N SER A 173 10.45 9.37 12.53
CA SER A 173 11.92 9.47 12.57
C SER A 173 12.56 8.16 13.02
N ALA A 174 13.73 7.83 12.46
CA ALA A 174 14.52 6.71 12.95
C ALA A 174 14.97 7.02 14.40
N PRO A 175 15.13 5.99 15.24
CA PRO A 175 15.81 6.19 16.52
C PRO A 175 17.24 6.63 16.28
N ASP A 176 17.86 7.21 17.30
CA ASP A 176 19.33 7.23 17.33
C ASP A 176 19.90 5.84 17.70
N GLY A 177 21.23 5.70 17.67
CA GLY A 177 21.89 4.43 17.96
C GLY A 177 21.66 3.93 19.40
N ASP A 178 21.50 4.84 20.35
CA ASP A 178 21.32 4.51 21.77
C ASP A 178 19.88 4.07 22.05
N GLU A 179 18.89 4.73 21.45
CA GLU A 179 17.48 4.31 21.48
C GLU A 179 17.28 2.93 20.85
N TRP A 180 17.91 2.70 19.69
CA TRP A 180 17.90 1.39 19.03
C TRP A 180 18.53 0.31 19.91
N LYS A 181 19.71 0.59 20.46
CA LYS A 181 20.41 -0.33 21.36
C LYS A 181 19.55 -0.63 22.58
N THR A 182 18.93 0.38 23.19
CA THR A 182 18.05 0.23 24.35
C THR A 182 16.89 -0.73 24.07
N LEU A 183 16.33 -0.72 22.85
CA LEU A 183 15.23 -1.62 22.49
C LEU A 183 15.67 -3.10 22.44
N LEU A 184 16.91 -3.39 22.00
CA LEU A 184 17.31 -4.76 21.65
C LEU A 184 18.45 -5.36 22.49
N VAL A 185 19.24 -4.56 23.20
CA VAL A 185 20.42 -5.02 23.95
C VAL A 185 20.04 -5.96 25.10
N ALA A 186 18.93 -5.67 25.78
CA ALA A 186 18.42 -6.51 26.86
C ALA A 186 17.52 -7.66 26.34
N VAL A 187 17.28 -7.73 25.03
CA VAL A 187 16.43 -8.74 24.40
C VAL A 187 17.31 -9.87 23.87
N PRO A 188 17.10 -11.12 24.32
CA PRO A 188 17.82 -12.27 23.78
C PRO A 188 17.69 -12.37 22.26
N PRO A 189 18.71 -12.84 21.50
CA PRO A 189 18.68 -12.85 20.04
C PRO A 189 17.43 -13.52 19.45
N ALA A 190 17.01 -14.63 20.03
CA ALA A 190 15.83 -15.39 19.62
C ALA A 190 14.51 -14.59 19.69
N ASP A 191 14.42 -13.59 20.58
CA ASP A 191 13.22 -12.79 20.82
C ASP A 191 13.20 -11.47 20.05
N ARG A 192 14.35 -11.02 19.52
CA ARG A 192 14.50 -9.72 18.84
C ARG A 192 13.56 -9.58 17.65
N ARG A 193 13.36 -10.65 16.89
CA ARG A 193 12.42 -10.68 15.76
C ARG A 193 11.00 -10.31 16.19
N ALA A 194 10.53 -10.89 17.28
CA ALA A 194 9.19 -10.66 17.78
C ALA A 194 9.05 -9.25 18.37
N VAL A 195 10.09 -8.74 19.03
CA VAL A 195 10.13 -7.36 19.56
C VAL A 195 10.04 -6.33 18.43
N LEU A 196 10.86 -6.48 17.38
CA LEU A 196 10.85 -5.56 16.24
C LEU A 196 9.48 -5.50 15.56
N LEU A 197 8.90 -6.66 15.23
CA LEU A 197 7.60 -6.73 14.55
C LEU A 197 6.46 -6.04 15.33
N ARG A 198 6.52 -6.09 16.67
CA ARG A 198 5.48 -5.48 17.52
C ARG A 198 5.72 -3.99 17.77
N SER A 199 6.97 -3.55 17.83
CA SER A 199 7.32 -2.27 18.47
C SER A 199 7.90 -1.25 17.50
N ALA A 200 8.59 -1.69 16.45
CA ALA A 200 9.27 -0.81 15.52
C ALA A 200 8.46 -0.66 14.23
N ALA A 201 8.21 0.60 13.85
CA ALA A 201 7.64 0.94 12.55
C ALA A 201 8.52 0.42 11.40
N TRP A 202 7.97 0.35 10.19
CA TRP A 202 8.61 -0.09 8.95
C TRP A 202 9.05 -1.55 8.92
N THR A 203 8.88 -2.27 10.04
CA THR A 203 9.18 -3.70 10.12
C THR A 203 7.99 -4.56 9.68
N SER A 204 8.31 -5.69 9.06
CA SER A 204 7.33 -6.67 8.64
C SER A 204 7.96 -8.06 8.59
N THR A 205 7.14 -9.10 8.46
CA THR A 205 7.64 -10.46 8.27
C THR A 205 8.43 -10.65 6.97
N LEU A 206 8.37 -9.69 6.04
CA LEU A 206 9.21 -9.72 4.84
C LEU A 206 10.64 -9.27 5.14
N ASN A 207 10.79 -8.22 5.95
CA ASN A 207 12.06 -7.51 6.07
C ASN A 207 12.78 -7.70 7.40
N VAL A 208 12.09 -8.19 8.45
CA VAL A 208 12.65 -8.25 9.81
C VAL A 208 13.91 -9.12 9.89
N ASP A 209 13.93 -10.25 9.18
CA ASP A 209 15.08 -11.17 9.21
C ASP A 209 16.27 -10.57 8.47
N TRP A 210 16.01 -9.81 7.40
CA TRP A 210 17.05 -9.04 6.71
C TRP A 210 17.58 -7.89 7.57
N ILE A 211 16.69 -7.15 8.26
CA ILE A 211 17.07 -6.09 9.19
C ILE A 211 17.99 -6.64 10.27
N LEU A 212 17.58 -7.72 10.95
CA LEU A 212 18.38 -8.32 12.01
C LEU A 212 19.70 -8.90 11.47
N GLY A 213 19.69 -9.63 10.35
CA GLY A 213 20.88 -10.32 9.87
C GLY A 213 21.48 -11.22 10.96
N ALA A 214 22.80 -11.11 11.20
CA ALA A 214 23.47 -11.90 12.24
C ALA A 214 23.04 -11.52 13.68
N ALA A 215 22.48 -10.32 13.90
CA ALA A 215 21.95 -9.93 15.21
C ALA A 215 20.74 -10.78 15.66
N ALA A 216 20.18 -11.61 14.78
CA ALA A 216 19.16 -12.60 15.15
C ALA A 216 19.73 -13.77 15.98
N THR A 217 21.05 -13.98 15.96
CA THR A 217 21.73 -15.09 16.65
C THR A 217 22.95 -14.66 17.47
N ASP A 218 23.50 -13.48 17.18
CA ASP A 218 24.70 -12.92 17.81
C ASP A 218 24.33 -11.74 18.74
N ASP A 219 24.94 -11.71 19.93
CA ASP A 219 24.70 -10.71 20.98
C ASP A 219 25.69 -9.52 20.95
N SER A 220 26.58 -9.46 19.97
CA SER A 220 27.55 -8.37 19.84
C SER A 220 26.90 -7.04 19.47
N ASP A 221 27.42 -5.97 20.08
CA ASP A 221 27.03 -4.59 19.79
C ASP A 221 27.25 -4.22 18.31
N ASP A 222 28.30 -4.77 17.68
CA ASP A 222 28.61 -4.53 16.27
C ASP A 222 27.50 -5.06 15.34
N GLU A 223 26.92 -6.23 15.64
CA GLU A 223 25.82 -6.77 14.84
C GLU A 223 24.52 -5.98 15.07
N LEU A 224 24.28 -5.50 16.29
CA LEU A 224 23.16 -4.59 16.58
C LEU A 224 23.29 -3.26 15.82
N ALA A 225 24.49 -2.71 15.71
CA ALA A 225 24.76 -1.51 14.91
C ALA A 225 24.53 -1.77 13.41
N ARG A 226 25.00 -2.90 12.88
CA ARG A 226 24.71 -3.30 11.49
C ARG A 226 23.21 -3.50 11.23
N ALA A 227 22.47 -4.01 12.21
CA ALA A 227 21.02 -4.14 12.11
C ALA A 227 20.31 -2.78 12.12
N TYR A 228 20.80 -1.83 12.91
CA TYR A 228 20.35 -0.43 12.89
C TYR A 228 20.53 0.20 11.51
N ASP A 229 21.71 0.05 10.88
CA ASP A 229 21.96 0.63 9.55
C ASP A 229 20.96 0.11 8.50
N ARG A 230 20.65 -1.19 8.56
CA ARG A 230 19.63 -1.81 7.70
C ARG A 230 18.22 -1.28 7.98
N TYR A 231 17.86 -1.13 9.25
CA TYR A 231 16.59 -0.55 9.68
C TYR A 231 16.45 0.92 9.23
N ALA A 232 17.47 1.75 9.45
CA ALA A 232 17.47 3.14 9.04
C ALA A 232 17.37 3.27 7.51
N GLY A 233 18.10 2.42 6.78
CA GLY A 233 18.11 2.41 5.32
C GLY A 233 16.78 1.98 4.69
N ILE A 234 16.05 1.03 5.27
CA ILE A 234 14.80 0.52 4.67
C ILE A 234 13.65 1.55 4.69
N ARG A 235 13.74 2.54 5.58
CA ARG A 235 12.76 3.65 5.70
C ARG A 235 12.88 4.65 4.56
N VAL A 236 13.99 4.65 3.82
CA VAL A 236 14.29 5.62 2.77
C VAL A 236 13.96 5.01 1.41
N PRO A 237 13.04 5.60 0.62
CA PRO A 237 12.78 5.16 -0.73
C PRO A 237 14.05 5.20 -1.58
N THR A 238 14.40 4.08 -2.20
CA THR A 238 15.62 3.95 -3.01
C THR A 238 15.40 4.38 -4.47
N GLY A 239 14.15 4.53 -4.91
CA GLY A 239 13.77 4.66 -6.32
C GLY A 239 14.05 3.39 -7.15
N GLN A 240 14.44 2.29 -6.50
CA GLN A 240 14.70 1.01 -7.15
C GLN A 240 13.53 0.06 -6.95
N ALA A 241 13.45 -0.96 -7.81
CA ALA A 241 12.45 -1.99 -7.72
C ALA A 241 13.08 -3.37 -7.92
N TRP A 242 12.68 -4.30 -7.07
CA TRP A 242 13.19 -5.65 -6.99
C TRP A 242 12.04 -6.64 -6.92
N LEU A 243 12.28 -7.83 -7.47
CA LEU A 243 11.43 -8.99 -7.30
C LEU A 243 12.13 -9.95 -6.37
N LEU A 244 11.59 -10.08 -5.16
CA LEU A 244 12.07 -11.00 -4.15
C LEU A 244 11.48 -12.39 -4.45
N PRO A 245 12.30 -13.45 -4.48
CA PRO A 245 11.79 -14.79 -4.53
C PRO A 245 11.14 -15.13 -3.18
N VAL A 246 9.87 -15.53 -3.23
CA VAL A 246 9.14 -16.07 -2.08
C VAL A 246 8.60 -17.44 -2.46
N ALA A 247 8.25 -18.28 -1.48
CA ALA A 247 7.84 -19.67 -1.73
C ALA A 247 6.74 -19.77 -2.82
N GLY A 248 7.13 -20.21 -4.02
CA GLY A 248 6.24 -20.38 -5.17
C GLY A 248 5.71 -19.11 -5.84
N ALA A 249 6.26 -17.92 -5.54
CA ALA A 249 5.82 -16.66 -6.13
C ALA A 249 6.95 -15.61 -6.20
N GLN A 250 6.60 -14.42 -6.71
CA GLN A 250 7.49 -13.26 -6.76
C GLN A 250 6.85 -12.12 -5.96
N GLN A 251 7.63 -11.46 -5.10
CA GLN A 251 7.19 -10.35 -4.28
C GLN A 251 7.89 -9.06 -4.75
N PRO A 252 7.18 -8.10 -5.34
CA PRO A 252 7.73 -6.78 -5.64
C PRO A 252 8.12 -6.07 -4.35
N TYR A 253 9.27 -5.38 -4.34
CA TYR A 253 9.78 -4.69 -3.16
C TYR A 253 10.80 -3.59 -3.55
N PRO A 254 10.88 -2.47 -2.81
CA PRO A 254 11.77 -1.36 -3.16
C PRO A 254 13.25 -1.61 -2.82
N THR A 255 13.55 -2.61 -1.99
CA THR A 255 14.90 -2.90 -1.50
C THR A 255 15.29 -4.35 -1.75
N ALA A 256 16.55 -4.61 -2.10
CA ALA A 256 17.05 -5.97 -2.30
C ALA A 256 17.30 -6.68 -0.95
N ILE A 257 16.22 -7.09 -0.28
CA ILE A 257 16.29 -7.73 1.06
C ILE A 257 16.48 -9.26 1.01
N HIS A 258 16.71 -9.82 -0.17
CA HIS A 258 16.88 -11.27 -0.36
C HIS A 258 18.05 -11.54 -1.33
N PRO A 259 18.93 -12.54 -1.08
CA PRO A 259 20.07 -12.83 -1.95
C PRO A 259 19.71 -13.14 -3.41
N GLY A 260 18.59 -13.83 -3.61
CA GLY A 260 18.04 -14.11 -4.95
C GLY A 260 17.16 -13.02 -5.55
N ALA A 261 17.15 -11.81 -4.97
CA ALA A 261 16.36 -10.70 -5.50
C ALA A 261 16.86 -10.30 -6.90
N ARG A 262 15.93 -10.09 -7.83
CA ARG A 262 16.25 -9.64 -9.19
C ARG A 262 15.68 -8.25 -9.44
N ARG A 263 16.45 -7.38 -10.08
CA ARG A 263 15.99 -6.03 -10.40
C ARG A 263 14.86 -6.07 -11.43
N CYS A 264 13.89 -5.17 -11.32
CA CYS A 264 12.89 -4.90 -12.35
C CYS A 264 12.85 -3.41 -12.68
N ALA A 265 12.13 -3.05 -13.74
CA ALA A 265 12.09 -1.67 -14.23
C ALA A 265 11.44 -0.71 -13.21
N SER A 266 10.36 -1.15 -12.56
CA SER A 266 9.63 -0.40 -11.55
C SER A 266 8.83 -1.33 -10.62
N LEU A 267 8.24 -0.81 -9.54
CA LEU A 267 7.40 -1.59 -8.63
C LEU A 267 6.07 -1.96 -9.29
N LEU A 268 5.45 -1.06 -10.07
CA LEU A 268 4.22 -1.40 -10.80
C LEU A 268 4.48 -2.46 -11.88
N GLU A 269 5.63 -2.42 -12.54
CA GLU A 269 6.05 -3.50 -13.44
C GLU A 269 6.30 -4.81 -12.68
N GLY A 270 6.93 -4.71 -11.51
CA GLY A 270 7.08 -5.85 -10.60
C GLY A 270 5.74 -6.46 -10.21
N MET A 271 4.74 -5.64 -9.88
CA MET A 271 3.37 -6.07 -9.57
C MET A 271 2.72 -6.79 -10.74
N ARG A 272 2.87 -6.26 -11.95
CA ARG A 272 2.35 -6.91 -13.17
C ARG A 272 2.99 -8.29 -13.39
N ILE A 273 4.31 -8.40 -13.21
CA ILE A 273 5.04 -9.67 -13.31
C ILE A 273 4.55 -10.66 -12.23
N ALA A 274 4.40 -10.20 -10.99
CA ALA A 274 3.92 -11.03 -9.89
C ALA A 274 2.47 -11.51 -10.11
N ALA A 275 1.61 -10.64 -10.63
CA ALA A 275 0.23 -10.98 -10.99
C ALA A 275 0.17 -12.04 -12.08
N ALA A 276 0.98 -11.91 -13.14
CA ALA A 276 1.03 -12.88 -14.24
C ALA A 276 1.52 -14.27 -13.80
N GLY A 277 2.44 -14.33 -12.82
CA GLY A 277 2.95 -15.59 -12.27
C GLY A 277 2.01 -16.25 -11.24
N SER A 278 1.09 -15.48 -10.66
CA SER A 278 0.06 -16.00 -9.76
C SER A 278 -1.15 -16.40 -10.61
N ALA A 279 -1.14 -17.58 -11.21
CA ALA A 279 -2.28 -18.14 -11.94
C ALA A 279 -3.59 -17.81 -11.18
N LEU A 280 -4.49 -17.06 -11.83
CA LEU A 280 -5.76 -16.59 -11.29
C LEU A 280 -6.53 -17.76 -10.67
N LEU A 281 -6.44 -17.92 -9.35
CA LEU A 281 -7.32 -18.82 -8.62
C LEU A 281 -8.75 -18.26 -8.76
N PRO A 282 -9.75 -19.08 -9.13
CA PRO A 282 -11.14 -18.67 -9.00
C PRO A 282 -11.39 -18.26 -7.54
N PRO A 283 -12.33 -17.34 -7.28
CA PRO A 283 -12.59 -16.86 -5.93
C PRO A 283 -12.87 -18.06 -5.01
N PRO A 284 -12.22 -18.17 -3.83
CA PRO A 284 -12.63 -19.13 -2.83
C PRO A 284 -14.08 -18.81 -2.40
N ALA A 285 -14.92 -19.83 -2.30
CA ALA A 285 -16.28 -19.70 -1.81
C ALA A 285 -16.31 -18.99 -0.45
N GLU A 286 -17.29 -18.11 -0.26
CA GLU A 286 -17.42 -17.27 0.93
C GLU A 286 -17.28 -18.07 2.24
N PRO A 287 -16.55 -17.57 3.26
CA PRO A 287 -16.72 -18.06 4.61
C PRO A 287 -18.12 -17.65 5.08
N GLY A 288 -19.02 -18.65 5.17
CA GLY A 288 -20.42 -18.46 5.52
C GLY A 288 -20.61 -17.56 6.75
N VAL A 289 -21.52 -16.61 6.60
CA VAL A 289 -22.08 -15.81 7.68
C VAL A 289 -22.63 -16.76 8.75
N ARG A 290 -22.11 -16.64 9.98
CA ARG A 290 -22.79 -17.09 11.19
C ARG A 290 -23.24 -15.87 11.97
#